data_AF-A0A521S7N5-F1
#
_entry.id   AF-A0A521S7N5-F1
#
_cell.length_a   1.000
_cell.length_b   1.000
_cell.length_c   1.000
_cell.angle_alpha   90.00
_cell.angle_beta   90.00
_cell.angle_gamma   90.00
#
_symmetry.space_group_name_H-M   'P 1'
#
loop_
_entity.id
_entity.type
_entity.pdbx_description
1 polymer ?
#
loop_
_entity_poly.entity_id
_entity_poly.type
_entity_poly.pdbx_seq_one_letter_code
_entity_poly.pdbx_strand_id
1 'polypeptide(L)'
;MENIQSLIAKMKAELPPEAFQPQPTSALIDIPCLTIIIAGMWSLIHLRLPWYAALTVAFFMGNTYATMGFLAHEVLHGSVFRSRKLQEVLGYLGFFVFCFSPYLWRFWHNQVHHGHTNQPDLDPDSYGTLERFKRVPQLKSQVKTGIGSGHWSSLFFLFYRFTCHAQIMIWLASPNLPGFERMNRRRVI
;
A
#
# COMPACT_ATOMS: atom_id res chain seq x y z
N MET A 1 16.50 -4.67 29.77
CA MET A 1 15.82 -4.68 28.46
C MET A 1 16.87 -4.84 27.38
N GLU A 2 16.71 -5.78 26.46
CA GLU A 2 17.61 -5.87 25.30
C GLU A 2 17.48 -4.62 24.43
N ASN A 3 18.61 -4.09 23.97
CA ASN A 3 18.65 -2.98 23.02
C ASN A 3 18.18 -3.49 21.64
N ILE A 4 17.41 -2.69 20.89
CA ILE A 4 16.90 -3.00 19.54
C ILE A 4 18.00 -3.47 18.58
N GLN A 5 19.22 -2.93 18.72
CA GLN A 5 20.36 -3.35 17.89
C GLN A 5 20.79 -4.80 18.17
N SER A 6 20.70 -5.24 19.42
CA SER A 6 20.95 -6.63 19.82
C SER A 6 19.90 -7.57 19.23
N LEU A 7 18.62 -7.18 19.29
CA LEU A 7 17.53 -7.96 18.71
C LEU A 7 17.68 -8.11 17.18
N ILE A 8 17.99 -7.01 16.48
CA ILE A 8 18.24 -7.05 15.03
C ILE A 8 19.41 -7.98 14.70
N ALA A 9 20.49 -7.93 15.47
CA ALA A 9 21.65 -8.78 15.25
C ALA A 9 21.31 -10.28 15.43
N LYS A 10 20.55 -10.62 16.48
CA LYS A 10 20.07 -12.00 16.71
C LYS A 10 19.16 -12.47 15.59
N MET A 11 18.16 -11.67 15.21
CA MET A 11 17.26 -12.00 14.10
C MET A 11 18.03 -12.23 12.80
N LYS A 12 19.04 -11.40 12.51
CA LYS A 12 19.86 -11.60 11.31
C LYS A 12 20.68 -12.88 11.35
N ALA A 13 21.14 -13.30 12.52
CA ALA A 13 21.89 -14.54 12.70
C ALA A 13 21.02 -15.80 12.55
N GLU A 14 19.72 -15.71 12.86
CA GLU A 14 18.77 -16.82 12.73
C GLU A 14 18.19 -16.97 11.31
N LEU A 15 18.28 -15.93 10.47
CA LEU A 15 17.74 -15.93 9.12
C LEU A 15 18.75 -16.44 8.09
N PRO A 16 18.30 -17.19 7.08
CA PRO A 16 19.18 -17.68 6.02
C PRO A 16 19.71 -16.52 5.15
N PRO A 17 20.94 -16.61 4.59
CA PRO A 17 21.54 -15.53 3.78
C PRO A 17 20.66 -15.06 2.61
N GLU A 18 19.85 -15.96 2.06
CA GLU A 18 18.92 -15.73 0.96
C GLU A 18 17.82 -14.73 1.33
N ALA A 19 17.44 -14.65 2.62
CA ALA A 19 16.43 -13.69 3.10
C ALA A 19 16.84 -12.23 2.91
N PHE A 20 18.14 -11.97 2.70
CA PHE A 20 18.68 -10.63 2.47
C PHE A 20 18.92 -10.33 0.98
N GLN A 21 18.73 -11.30 0.10
CA GLN A 21 18.92 -11.12 -1.34
C GLN A 21 17.66 -10.57 -2.01
N PRO A 22 17.81 -9.68 -3.00
CA PRO A 22 16.68 -9.22 -3.77
C PRO A 22 16.07 -10.37 -4.58
N GLN A 23 14.74 -10.37 -4.75
CA GLN A 23 13.99 -11.36 -5.52
C GLN A 23 13.36 -10.74 -6.78
N PRO A 24 14.15 -10.44 -7.83
CA PRO A 24 13.66 -9.72 -9.02
C PRO A 24 12.63 -10.51 -9.83
N THR A 25 12.60 -11.83 -9.71
CA THR A 25 11.64 -12.70 -10.39
C THR A 25 10.20 -12.42 -9.99
N SER A 26 9.96 -11.92 -8.78
CA SER A 26 8.63 -11.52 -8.32
C SER A 26 8.02 -10.41 -9.19
N ALA A 27 8.85 -9.58 -9.84
CA ALA A 27 8.37 -8.54 -10.76
C ALA A 27 7.70 -9.12 -12.02
N LEU A 28 7.95 -10.38 -12.36
CA LEU A 28 7.31 -11.03 -13.51
C LEU A 28 5.79 -11.20 -13.32
N ILE A 29 5.28 -11.09 -12.09
CA ILE A 29 3.84 -11.10 -11.79
C ILE A 29 3.12 -9.93 -12.48
N ASP A 30 3.80 -8.79 -12.71
CA ASP A 30 3.19 -7.66 -13.41
C ASP A 30 2.79 -8.02 -14.85
N ILE A 31 3.47 -8.95 -15.51
CA ILE A 31 3.20 -9.33 -16.91
C ILE A 31 1.78 -9.91 -17.09
N PRO A 32 1.40 -11.00 -16.40
CA PRO A 32 0.04 -11.52 -16.49
C PRO A 32 -1.00 -10.53 -15.94
N CYS A 33 -0.68 -9.77 -14.89
CA CYS A 33 -1.60 -8.75 -14.36
C CYS A 33 -1.92 -7.67 -15.41
N LEU A 34 -0.90 -7.09 -16.06
CA LEU A 34 -1.07 -6.12 -17.13
C LEU A 34 -1.80 -6.71 -18.34
N THR A 35 -1.51 -7.96 -18.68
CA THR A 35 -2.20 -8.65 -19.78
C THR A 35 -3.70 -8.75 -19.50
N ILE A 36 -4.09 -9.16 -18.28
CA ILE A 36 -5.50 -9.23 -17.87
C ILE A 36 -6.15 -7.84 -17.86
N ILE A 37 -5.45 -6.81 -17.37
CA ILE A 37 -5.96 -5.44 -17.35
C ILE A 37 -6.21 -4.92 -18.77
N ILE A 38 -5.23 -5.06 -19.66
CA ILE A 38 -5.31 -4.58 -21.04
C ILE A 38 -6.39 -5.35 -21.82
N ALA A 39 -6.39 -6.68 -21.74
CA ALA A 39 -7.38 -7.52 -22.41
C ALA A 39 -8.79 -7.29 -21.86
N GLY A 40 -8.92 -7.14 -20.55
CA GLY A 40 -10.19 -6.81 -19.89
C GLY A 40 -10.72 -5.44 -20.33
N MET A 41 -9.86 -4.41 -20.32
CA MET A 41 -10.23 -3.07 -20.78
C MET A 41 -10.64 -3.06 -22.25
N TRP A 42 -9.88 -3.72 -23.12
CA TRP A 42 -10.23 -3.88 -24.54
C TRP A 42 -11.58 -4.59 -24.71
N SER A 43 -11.81 -5.67 -23.95
CA SER A 43 -13.05 -6.45 -24.01
C SER A 43 -14.26 -5.61 -23.60
N LEU A 44 -14.16 -4.85 -22.51
CA LEU A 44 -15.24 -3.98 -22.03
C LEU A 44 -15.59 -2.85 -23.01
N ILE A 45 -14.61 -2.37 -23.77
CA ILE A 45 -14.82 -1.27 -24.74
C ILE A 45 -15.38 -1.79 -26.07
N HIS A 46 -14.85 -2.91 -26.57
CA HIS A 46 -15.11 -3.35 -27.94
C HIS A 46 -16.13 -4.48 -28.05
N LEU A 47 -16.38 -5.24 -26.99
CA LEU A 47 -17.34 -6.34 -27.00
C LEU A 47 -18.65 -5.91 -26.34
N ARG A 48 -19.78 -6.33 -26.92
CA ARG A 48 -21.10 -6.17 -26.29
C ARG A 48 -21.34 -7.28 -25.29
N LEU A 49 -20.64 -7.22 -24.16
CA LEU A 49 -20.78 -8.20 -23.09
C LEU A 49 -22.11 -8.02 -22.35
N PRO A 50 -22.83 -9.10 -22.02
CA PRO A 50 -23.91 -9.02 -21.05
C PRO A 50 -23.35 -8.57 -19.69
N TRP A 51 -24.19 -7.93 -18.88
CA TRP A 51 -23.74 -7.26 -17.64
C TRP A 51 -22.98 -8.20 -16.68
N TYR A 52 -23.34 -9.49 -16.61
CA TYR A 52 -22.68 -10.45 -15.73
C TYR A 52 -21.26 -10.77 -16.22
N ALA A 53 -21.04 -10.86 -17.53
CA ALA A 53 -19.71 -11.10 -18.09
C ALA A 53 -18.81 -9.86 -17.94
N ALA A 54 -19.37 -8.67 -18.13
CA ALA A 54 -18.66 -7.42 -17.84
C ALA A 54 -18.25 -7.33 -16.35
N LEU A 55 -19.13 -7.75 -15.44
CA LEU A 55 -18.83 -7.80 -14.00
C LEU A 55 -17.72 -8.80 -13.68
N THR A 56 -17.74 -9.99 -14.30
CA THR A 56 -16.65 -10.98 -14.13
C THR A 56 -15.32 -10.42 -14.60
N VAL A 57 -15.27 -9.77 -15.77
CA VAL A 57 -14.05 -9.12 -16.27
C VAL A 57 -13.56 -8.04 -15.30
N ALA A 58 -14.46 -7.17 -14.83
CA ALA A 58 -14.13 -6.12 -13.87
C ALA A 58 -13.60 -6.68 -12.54
N PHE A 59 -14.16 -7.80 -12.06
CA PHE A 59 -13.69 -8.48 -10.85
C PHE A 59 -12.24 -8.95 -10.99
N PHE A 60 -11.89 -9.64 -12.08
CA PHE A 60 -10.52 -10.08 -12.30
C PHE A 60 -9.55 -8.91 -12.48
N MET A 61 -9.95 -7.87 -13.21
CA MET A 61 -9.16 -6.64 -13.33
C MET A 61 -8.89 -6.00 -11.96
N GLY A 62 -9.91 -5.88 -11.11
CA GLY A 62 -9.78 -5.34 -9.76
C GLY A 62 -8.77 -6.13 -8.91
N ASN A 63 -8.82 -7.47 -8.98
CA ASN A 63 -7.85 -8.32 -8.29
C ASN A 63 -6.42 -8.09 -8.80
N THR A 64 -6.23 -7.96 -10.11
CA THR A 64 -4.89 -7.69 -10.66
C THR A 64 -4.33 -6.33 -10.23
N TYR A 65 -5.16 -5.28 -10.11
CA TYR A 65 -4.71 -4.01 -9.54
C TYR A 65 -4.28 -4.14 -8.08
N ALA A 66 -5.01 -4.91 -7.27
CA ALA A 66 -4.61 -5.18 -5.89
C ALA A 66 -3.27 -5.93 -5.84
N THR A 67 -3.09 -6.97 -6.66
CA THR A 67 -1.83 -7.72 -6.76
C THR A 67 -0.66 -6.83 -7.14
N MET A 68 -0.82 -5.98 -8.15
CA MET A 68 0.21 -5.02 -8.56
C MET A 68 0.53 -4.00 -7.45
N GLY A 69 -0.47 -3.57 -6.68
CA GLY A 69 -0.25 -2.71 -5.51
C GLY A 69 0.61 -3.39 -4.44
N PHE A 70 0.35 -4.65 -4.12
CA PHE A 70 1.19 -5.42 -3.18
C PHE A 70 2.60 -5.69 -3.74
N LEU A 71 2.74 -5.93 -5.04
CA LEU A 71 4.06 -6.05 -5.65
C LEU A 71 4.82 -4.71 -5.59
N ALA A 72 4.17 -3.58 -5.87
CA ALA A 72 4.77 -2.25 -5.74
C ALA A 72 5.20 -1.94 -4.29
N HIS A 73 4.41 -2.38 -3.30
CA HIS A 73 4.79 -2.33 -1.88
C HIS A 73 6.14 -3.02 -1.65
N GLU A 74 6.29 -4.28 -2.06
CA GLU A 74 7.54 -5.05 -1.92
C GLU A 74 8.71 -4.43 -2.68
N VAL A 75 8.45 -3.99 -3.93
CA VAL A 75 9.43 -3.28 -4.74
C VAL A 75 9.96 -2.05 -3.99
N LEU A 76 9.07 -1.28 -3.35
CA LEU A 76 9.45 -0.04 -2.66
C LEU A 76 10.08 -0.25 -1.29
N HIS A 77 9.91 -1.41 -0.67
CA HIS A 77 10.75 -1.89 0.43
C HIS A 77 12.15 -2.29 -0.03
N GLY A 78 12.33 -2.56 -1.33
CA GLY A 78 13.61 -2.93 -1.92
C GLY A 78 13.93 -4.42 -1.82
N SER A 79 12.93 -5.25 -1.48
CA SER A 79 13.04 -6.71 -1.48
C SER A 79 13.09 -7.30 -2.89
N VAL A 80 12.58 -6.59 -3.91
CA VAL A 80 12.59 -7.05 -5.31
C VAL A 80 13.80 -6.53 -6.10
N PHE A 81 14.09 -5.22 -5.99
CA PHE A 81 15.22 -4.58 -6.67
C PHE A 81 15.95 -3.63 -5.73
N ARG A 82 17.28 -3.50 -5.91
CA ARG A 82 18.08 -2.46 -5.23
C ARG A 82 18.12 -1.13 -6.02
N SER A 83 17.85 -1.17 -7.33
CA SER A 83 17.88 0.01 -8.21
C SER A 83 16.73 0.97 -7.90
N ARG A 84 17.05 2.20 -7.48
CA ARG A 84 16.03 3.23 -7.18
C ARG A 84 15.16 3.57 -8.37
N LYS A 85 15.70 3.56 -9.59
CA LYS A 85 14.96 3.84 -10.83
C LYS A 85 13.92 2.77 -11.12
N LEU A 86 14.28 1.49 -10.99
CA LEU A 86 13.32 0.38 -11.17
C LEU A 86 12.23 0.43 -10.10
N GLN A 87 12.61 0.73 -8.86
CA GLN A 87 11.64 0.90 -7.78
C GLN A 87 10.64 2.03 -8.06
N GLU A 88 11.09 3.17 -8.59
CA GLU A 88 10.18 4.27 -8.95
C GLU A 88 9.25 3.87 -10.10
N VAL A 89 9.75 3.29 -11.18
CA VAL A 89 8.93 2.89 -12.34
C VAL A 89 7.85 1.88 -11.94
N LEU A 90 8.24 0.78 -11.30
CA LEU A 90 7.30 -0.26 -10.89
C LEU A 90 6.40 0.17 -9.73
N GLY A 91 6.90 1.04 -8.85
CA GLY A 91 6.08 1.67 -7.83
C GLY A 91 4.96 2.51 -8.42
N TYR A 92 5.26 3.36 -9.40
CA TYR A 92 4.22 4.14 -10.10
C TYR A 92 3.26 3.22 -10.86
N LEU A 93 3.77 2.18 -11.50
CA LEU A 93 2.94 1.21 -12.22
C LEU A 93 1.90 0.55 -11.30
N GLY A 94 2.31 0.03 -10.15
CA GLY A 94 1.41 -0.66 -9.22
C GLY A 94 0.54 0.28 -8.37
N PHE A 95 0.97 1.51 -8.11
CA PHE A 95 0.19 2.48 -7.34
C PHE A 95 -0.62 3.47 -8.16
N PHE A 96 -0.55 3.40 -9.49
CA PHE A 96 -1.25 4.30 -10.40
C PHE A 96 -2.74 4.48 -10.05
N VAL A 97 -3.46 3.37 -9.80
CA VAL A 97 -4.89 3.39 -9.49
C VAL A 97 -5.24 3.97 -8.12
N PHE A 98 -4.27 4.10 -7.22
CA PHE A 98 -4.45 4.67 -5.88
C PHE A 98 -4.04 6.14 -5.81
N CYS A 99 -3.57 6.72 -6.92
CA CYS A 99 -3.32 8.16 -7.09
C CYS A 99 -2.31 8.75 -6.10
N PHE A 100 -1.19 8.06 -5.86
CA PHE A 100 -0.06 8.60 -5.10
C PHE A 100 1.28 8.08 -5.62
N SER A 101 2.36 8.81 -5.30
CA SER A 101 3.70 8.48 -5.77
C SER A 101 4.44 7.45 -4.90
N PRO A 102 5.40 6.72 -5.48
CA PRO A 102 6.44 5.99 -4.75
C PRO A 102 7.21 6.83 -3.73
N TYR A 103 7.35 8.13 -3.99
CA TYR A 103 8.03 9.05 -3.08
C TYR A 103 7.23 9.25 -1.81
N LEU A 104 5.92 9.52 -1.91
CA LEU A 104 5.03 9.60 -0.76
C LEU A 104 5.06 8.30 0.03
N TRP A 105 4.96 7.14 -0.65
CA TRP A 105 4.98 5.83 0.00
C TRP A 105 6.21 5.62 0.89
N ARG A 106 7.40 6.02 0.42
CA ARG A 106 8.63 5.89 1.22
C ARG A 106 8.67 6.77 2.46
N PHE A 107 7.98 7.91 2.46
CA PHE A 107 7.85 8.73 3.67
C PHE A 107 6.75 8.15 4.56
N TRP A 108 5.55 8.01 4.00
CA TRP A 108 4.38 7.56 4.73
C TRP A 108 4.55 6.16 5.32
N HIS A 109 4.75 5.15 4.48
CA HIS A 109 4.75 3.77 4.90
C HIS A 109 6.12 3.34 5.45
N ASN A 110 7.21 3.60 4.70
CA ASN A 110 8.52 3.04 5.08
C ASN A 110 9.20 3.79 6.23
N GLN A 111 9.06 5.11 6.32
CA GLN A 111 9.72 5.89 7.37
C GLN A 111 8.81 6.09 8.57
N VAL A 112 7.61 6.65 8.37
CA VAL A 112 6.75 7.05 9.48
C VAL A 112 5.99 5.86 10.06
N HIS A 113 5.22 5.13 9.24
CA HIS A 113 4.46 3.97 9.72
C HIS A 113 5.39 2.90 10.29
N HIS A 114 6.35 2.37 9.51
CA HIS A 114 7.25 1.34 10.04
C HIS A 114 8.12 1.81 11.21
N GLY A 115 8.54 3.08 11.22
CA GLY A 115 9.28 3.66 12.35
C GLY A 115 8.46 3.74 13.64
N HIS A 116 7.14 3.86 13.55
CA HIS A 116 6.25 4.05 14.69
C HIS A 116 5.09 3.04 14.75
N THR A 117 5.23 1.86 14.14
CA THR A 117 4.13 0.91 13.94
C THR A 117 3.33 0.68 15.22
N ASN A 118 2.00 0.86 15.14
CA ASN A 118 1.05 0.75 16.25
C ASN A 118 1.28 1.70 17.43
N GLN A 119 2.21 2.66 17.35
CA GLN A 119 2.35 3.70 18.36
C GLN A 119 1.24 4.74 18.15
N PRO A 120 0.38 4.98 19.16
CA PRO A 120 -0.70 5.94 19.03
C PRO A 120 -0.17 7.33 18.66
N ASP A 121 -0.92 8.03 17.79
CA ASP A 121 -0.68 9.40 17.34
C ASP A 121 0.59 9.64 16.49
N LEU A 122 1.52 8.68 16.44
CA LEU A 122 2.71 8.72 15.60
C LEU A 122 2.57 7.87 14.33
N ASP A 123 1.84 6.76 14.42
CA ASP A 123 1.55 5.91 13.26
C ASP A 123 0.33 6.44 12.48
N PRO A 124 0.51 6.94 11.24
CA PRO A 124 -0.59 7.42 10.40
C PRO A 124 -1.61 6.34 10.04
N ASP A 125 -1.23 5.06 10.13
CA ASP A 125 -2.09 3.92 9.77
C ASP A 125 -2.73 3.26 10.98
N SER A 126 -2.41 3.73 12.19
CA SER A 126 -3.02 3.26 13.43
C SER A 126 -4.40 3.89 13.67
N TYR A 127 -5.30 3.10 14.25
CA TYR A 127 -6.58 3.60 14.75
C TYR A 127 -6.45 4.30 16.12
N GLY A 128 -5.23 4.41 16.68
CA GLY A 128 -4.96 5.06 17.95
C GLY A 128 -5.43 4.26 19.16
N THR A 129 -5.74 4.96 20.26
CA THR A 129 -6.13 4.32 21.53
C THR A 129 -7.63 4.06 21.62
N LEU A 130 -8.02 3.13 22.51
CA LEU A 130 -9.43 2.88 22.84
C LEU A 130 -10.15 4.14 23.34
N GLU A 131 -9.46 5.00 24.10
CA GLU A 131 -10.01 6.26 24.58
C GLU A 131 -10.29 7.24 23.43
N ARG A 132 -9.38 7.34 22.46
CA ARG A 132 -9.61 8.14 21.24
C ARG A 132 -10.79 7.58 20.44
N PHE A 133 -10.88 6.26 20.30
CA PHE A 133 -11.98 5.59 19.60
C PHE A 133 -13.35 5.89 20.23
N LYS A 134 -13.44 5.96 21.57
CA LYS A 134 -14.68 6.33 22.27
C LYS A 134 -15.06 7.80 22.04
N ARG A 135 -14.07 8.70 21.95
CA ARG A 135 -14.27 10.15 21.84
C ARG A 135 -14.47 10.68 20.42
N VAL A 136 -13.88 10.02 19.41
CA VAL A 136 -13.87 10.49 18.01
C VAL A 136 -14.80 9.62 17.17
N PRO A 137 -16.04 10.06 16.86
CA PRO A 137 -17.01 9.25 16.12
C PRO A 137 -16.53 8.81 14.73
N GLN A 138 -15.71 9.64 14.07
CA GLN A 138 -15.16 9.37 12.74
C GLN A 138 -14.28 8.11 12.75
N LEU A 139 -13.58 7.83 13.85
CA LEU A 139 -12.75 6.64 14.00
C LEU A 139 -13.58 5.34 13.93
N LYS A 140 -14.85 5.38 14.35
CA LYS A 140 -15.74 4.20 14.28
C LYS A 140 -15.99 3.77 12.84
N SER A 141 -16.25 4.73 11.95
CA SER A 141 -16.38 4.48 10.51
C SER A 141 -15.06 3.99 9.91
N GLN A 142 -13.95 4.54 10.38
CA GLN A 142 -12.62 4.13 9.93
C GLN A 142 -12.29 2.68 10.33
N VAL A 143 -12.55 2.27 11.56
CA VAL A 143 -12.34 0.88 12.00
C VAL A 143 -13.27 -0.06 11.24
N LYS A 144 -14.54 0.31 11.06
CA LYS A 144 -15.54 -0.50 10.35
C LYS A 144 -15.17 -0.79 8.89
N THR A 145 -14.56 0.18 8.21
CA THR A 145 -14.12 0.03 6.81
C THR A 145 -12.70 -0.53 6.67
N GLY A 146 -11.99 -0.74 7.78
CA GLY A 146 -10.65 -1.32 7.80
C GLY A 146 -10.62 -2.81 7.47
N ILE A 147 -9.47 -3.30 7.01
CA ILE A 147 -9.23 -4.75 6.87
C ILE A 147 -9.33 -5.40 8.25
N GLY A 148 -9.95 -6.58 8.32
CA GLY A 148 -10.09 -7.35 9.56
C GLY A 148 -11.23 -6.88 10.48
N SER A 149 -12.03 -5.89 10.07
CA SER A 149 -13.17 -5.39 10.87
C SER A 149 -14.35 -6.37 10.98
N GLY A 150 -14.38 -7.41 10.14
CA GLY A 150 -15.51 -8.34 10.01
C GLY A 150 -16.75 -7.74 9.31
N HIS A 151 -16.73 -6.46 8.95
CA HIS A 151 -17.84 -5.81 8.26
C HIS A 151 -17.70 -5.92 6.73
N TRP A 152 -18.80 -6.15 6.01
CA TRP A 152 -18.80 -6.34 4.55
C TRP A 152 -18.17 -5.17 3.77
N SER A 153 -18.24 -3.95 4.31
CA SER A 153 -17.62 -2.77 3.68
C SER A 153 -16.10 -2.86 3.59
N SER A 154 -15.45 -3.70 4.41
CA SER A 154 -14.00 -3.94 4.33
C SER A 154 -13.57 -4.59 3.00
N LEU A 155 -14.50 -5.23 2.29
CA LEU A 155 -14.26 -5.76 0.93
C LEU A 155 -13.87 -4.65 -0.05
N PHE A 156 -14.31 -3.42 0.19
CA PHE A 156 -13.99 -2.25 -0.63
C PHE A 156 -12.79 -1.45 -0.10
N PHE A 157 -12.01 -2.01 0.83
CA PHE A 157 -10.91 -1.30 1.49
C PHE A 157 -9.91 -0.75 0.47
N LEU A 158 -9.38 -1.60 -0.42
CA LEU A 158 -8.37 -1.16 -1.39
C LEU A 158 -8.94 -0.13 -2.37
N PHE A 159 -10.19 -0.32 -2.80
CA PHE A 159 -10.85 0.57 -3.76
C PHE A 159 -11.11 1.97 -3.17
N TYR A 160 -11.82 2.03 -2.05
CA TYR A 160 -12.29 3.28 -1.48
C TYR A 160 -11.38 3.77 -0.36
N ARG A 161 -11.16 2.93 0.66
CA ARG A 161 -10.55 3.41 1.91
C ARG A 161 -9.07 3.72 1.74
N PHE A 162 -8.30 2.84 1.13
CA PHE A 162 -6.87 3.02 0.95
C PHE A 162 -6.58 4.24 0.07
N THR A 163 -7.31 4.39 -1.05
CA THR A 163 -7.23 5.58 -1.92
C THR A 163 -7.58 6.86 -1.17
N CYS A 164 -8.70 6.89 -0.43
CA CYS A 164 -9.08 8.05 0.38
C CYS A 164 -8.02 8.36 1.44
N HIS A 165 -7.45 7.34 2.08
CA HIS A 165 -6.41 7.51 3.10
C HIS A 165 -5.13 8.07 2.48
N ALA A 166 -4.72 7.61 1.30
CA ALA A 166 -3.61 8.21 0.57
C ALA A 166 -3.85 9.71 0.28
N GLN A 167 -5.08 10.09 -0.09
CA GLN A 167 -5.42 11.50 -0.27
C GLN A 167 -5.36 12.28 1.05
N ILE A 168 -5.85 11.71 2.16
CA ILE A 168 -5.68 12.31 3.50
C ILE A 168 -4.20 12.51 3.82
N MET A 169 -3.34 11.54 3.51
CA MET A 169 -1.89 11.64 3.72
C MET A 169 -1.27 12.79 2.93
N ILE A 170 -1.65 12.95 1.67
CA ILE A 170 -1.17 14.04 0.81
C ILE A 170 -1.60 15.40 1.38
N TRP A 171 -2.90 15.56 1.62
CA TRP A 171 -3.50 16.89 1.81
C TRP A 171 -3.62 17.33 3.27
N LEU A 172 -3.80 16.39 4.21
CA LEU A 172 -4.19 16.70 5.59
C LEU A 172 -3.20 16.19 6.63
N ALA A 173 -2.67 14.98 6.49
CA ALA A 173 -1.88 14.35 7.54
C ALA A 173 -0.39 14.72 7.44
N SER A 174 0.23 14.62 6.26
CA SER A 174 1.66 14.93 6.09
C SER A 174 2.09 16.37 6.46
N PRO A 175 1.24 17.42 6.47
CA PRO A 175 1.61 18.72 7.03
C PRO A 175 1.69 18.77 8.55
N ASN A 176 0.97 17.88 9.24
CA ASN A 176 0.72 17.99 10.67
C ASN A 176 1.33 16.83 11.48
N LEU A 177 1.74 15.75 10.83
CA LEU A 177 2.33 14.59 11.47
C LEU A 177 3.87 14.69 11.54
N PRO A 178 4.48 14.29 12.67
CA PRO A 178 5.92 14.14 12.77
C PRO A 178 6.49 13.18 11.73
N GLY A 179 7.69 13.45 11.23
CA GLY A 179 8.41 12.60 10.28
C GLY A 179 8.20 12.95 8.80
N PHE A 180 7.35 13.94 8.50
CA PHE A 180 7.13 14.44 7.14
C PHE A 180 7.81 15.79 6.86
N GLU A 181 8.54 16.36 7.82
CA GLU A 181 9.09 17.72 7.75
C GLU A 181 10.05 17.92 6.58
N ARG A 182 10.76 16.85 6.18
CA ARG A 182 11.73 16.85 5.08
C ARG A 182 11.13 16.42 3.73
N MET A 183 9.83 16.13 3.68
CA MET A 183 9.18 15.64 2.48
C MET A 183 8.97 16.79 1.47
N ASN A 184 9.45 16.60 0.24
CA ASN A 184 9.18 17.51 -0.86
C ASN A 184 7.76 17.26 -1.41
N ARG A 185 6.85 18.18 -1.09
CA ARG A 185 5.43 18.11 -1.50
C ARG A 185 5.21 18.08 -3.01
N ARG A 186 6.15 18.56 -3.82
CA ARG A 186 6.00 18.53 -5.29
C ARG A 186 6.16 17.13 -5.88
N ARG A 187 6.64 16.16 -5.09
CA ARG A 187 6.90 14.79 -5.53
C ARG A 187 5.88 13.78 -5.02
N VAL A 188 4.82 14.21 -4.33
CA VAL A 188 3.91 13.29 -3.62
C VAL A 188 2.85 12.66 -4.52
N ILE A 189 2.59 13.25 -5.69
CA ILE A 189 1.71 12.73 -6.76
C ILE A 189 2.59 12.32 -7.93
#